data_AF-A0A2X3CS43-F1
#
_entry.id   AF-A0A2X3CS43-F1
#
_cell.length_a   1.000
_cell.length_b   1.000
_cell.length_c   1.000
_cell.angle_alpha   90.00
_cell.angle_beta   90.00
_cell.angle_gamma   90.00
#
_symmetry.space_group_name_H-M   'P 1'
#
loop_
_entity.id
_entity.type
_entity.pdbx_description
1 polymer ?
#
loop_
_entity_poly.entity_id
_entity_poly.type
_entity_poly.pdbx_seq_one_letter_code
_entity_poly.pdbx_strand_id
1 'polypeptide(L)'
;MADRVVQQGHEVQGWLRVPQPFCSVNVIETDGSVFNESLTANDPDFLASSELLIVTLKAWQVSNAVKHLAGILPDTTPIVLVHNGMGTVEELRGVKQPLLLASTTQAARRDGNVIIHVAQGTTHIGPAKSYEGDYSYLAEVLQSVLPDVAWHNNIHSAIWRKLAVNCVINPLTALKGCKNGDLRDYTQEVAAICREVAAVMEREGIHTSAENLLFYVEQVIESTAENISSMLQDVRASGIQRSTTSPVFCSTAPAPTASPYRKTPAYLN
;
A
#
# COMPACT_ATOMS: atom_id res chain seq x y z
N MET A 1 -5.64 -12.82 -3.98
CA MET A 1 -6.84 -12.03 -4.36
C MET A 1 -7.47 -12.61 -5.61
N ALA A 2 -6.81 -12.60 -6.78
CA ALA A 2 -7.42 -13.09 -8.03
C ALA A 2 -7.91 -14.55 -7.92
N ASP A 3 -7.12 -15.41 -7.29
CA ASP A 3 -7.46 -16.79 -6.93
C ASP A 3 -8.78 -16.90 -6.15
N ARG A 4 -8.95 -16.12 -5.09
CA ARG A 4 -10.17 -16.09 -4.27
C ARG A 4 -11.37 -15.53 -5.00
N VAL A 5 -11.18 -14.50 -5.84
CA VAL A 5 -12.27 -13.91 -6.63
C VAL A 5 -12.83 -14.95 -7.61
N VAL A 6 -11.94 -15.72 -8.25
CA VAL A 6 -12.32 -16.83 -9.13
C VAL A 6 -13.04 -17.94 -8.35
N GLN A 7 -12.57 -18.30 -7.16
CA GLN A 7 -13.23 -19.30 -6.31
C GLN A 7 -14.66 -18.90 -5.89
N GLN A 8 -14.96 -17.61 -5.81
CA GLN A 8 -16.30 -17.08 -5.55
C GLN A 8 -17.18 -16.96 -6.82
N GLY A 9 -16.69 -17.40 -7.98
CA GLY A 9 -17.45 -17.46 -9.22
C GLY A 9 -17.52 -16.15 -10.01
N HIS A 10 -16.69 -15.16 -9.66
CA HIS A 10 -16.58 -13.92 -10.43
C HIS A 10 -15.64 -14.10 -11.63
N GLU A 11 -15.94 -13.40 -12.72
CA GLU A 11 -15.03 -13.27 -13.86
C GLU A 11 -13.86 -12.33 -13.52
N VAL A 12 -12.64 -12.74 -13.86
CA VAL A 12 -11.42 -11.98 -13.53
C VAL A 12 -10.48 -11.96 -14.72
N GLN A 13 -9.88 -10.79 -14.96
CA GLN A 13 -8.68 -10.68 -15.77
C GLN A 13 -7.51 -10.06 -14.99
N GLY A 14 -6.28 -10.42 -15.37
CA GLY A 14 -5.08 -9.71 -14.95
C GLY A 14 -4.76 -8.55 -15.89
N TRP A 15 -4.01 -7.56 -15.41
CA TRP A 15 -3.40 -6.56 -16.29
C TRP A 15 -1.90 -6.47 -16.04
N LEU A 16 -1.11 -6.95 -17.00
CA LEU A 16 0.34 -7.02 -16.89
C LEU A 16 1.00 -5.83 -17.59
N ARG A 17 2.14 -5.38 -17.05
CA ARG A 17 2.96 -4.31 -17.65
C ARG A 17 3.48 -4.68 -19.04
N VAL A 18 3.90 -5.93 -19.20
CA VAL A 18 4.24 -6.50 -20.50
C VAL A 18 3.00 -7.28 -20.93
N PRO A 19 2.26 -6.81 -21.95
CA PRO A 19 1.00 -7.44 -22.34
C PRO A 19 1.20 -8.91 -22.69
N GLN A 20 0.38 -9.76 -22.08
CA GLN A 20 0.28 -11.18 -22.39
C GLN A 20 -1.21 -11.54 -22.38
N PRO A 21 -1.66 -12.47 -23.23
CA PRO A 21 -3.07 -12.85 -23.30
C PRO A 21 -3.56 -13.58 -22.03
N PHE A 22 -2.62 -14.13 -21.24
CA PHE A 22 -2.92 -14.86 -20.03
C PHE A 22 -1.93 -14.53 -18.91
N CYS A 23 -2.40 -14.66 -17.67
CA CYS A 23 -1.60 -14.59 -16.46
C CYS A 23 -1.74 -15.90 -15.68
N SER A 24 -0.64 -16.63 -15.52
CA SER A 24 -0.61 -17.82 -14.67
C SER A 24 -0.64 -17.41 -13.21
N VAL A 25 -1.66 -17.88 -12.49
CA VAL A 25 -1.86 -17.64 -11.07
C VAL A 25 -1.61 -18.97 -10.34
N ASN A 26 -0.46 -19.05 -9.67
CA ASN A 26 -0.07 -20.19 -8.86
C ASN A 26 0.07 -19.74 -7.40
N VAL A 27 -0.87 -20.13 -6.55
CA VAL A 27 -0.96 -19.71 -5.14
C VAL A 27 -0.94 -20.94 -4.24
N ILE A 28 -0.08 -20.91 -3.22
CA ILE A 28 -0.13 -21.83 -2.07
C ILE A 28 -0.80 -21.08 -0.93
N GLU A 29 -1.90 -21.62 -0.43
CA GLU A 29 -2.71 -21.05 0.64
C GLU A 29 -2.12 -21.35 2.03
N THR A 30 -2.65 -20.66 3.05
CA THR A 30 -2.21 -20.83 4.45
C THR A 30 -2.44 -22.24 5.00
N ASP A 31 -3.40 -22.98 4.45
CA ASP A 31 -3.69 -24.38 4.79
C ASP A 31 -2.88 -25.39 3.94
N GLY A 32 -2.03 -24.90 3.04
CA GLY A 32 -1.22 -25.70 2.13
C GLY A 32 -1.95 -26.12 0.85
N SER A 33 -3.23 -25.77 0.66
CA SER A 33 -3.93 -26.00 -0.60
C SER A 33 -3.30 -25.16 -1.72
N VAL A 34 -3.42 -25.65 -2.96
CA VAL A 34 -2.80 -25.01 -4.13
C VAL A 34 -3.88 -24.61 -5.12
N PHE A 35 -3.86 -23.34 -5.53
CA PHE A 35 -4.64 -22.83 -6.63
C PHE A 35 -3.72 -22.61 -7.83
N ASN A 36 -4.06 -23.19 -8.97
CA ASN A 36 -3.27 -23.06 -10.20
C ASN A 36 -4.21 -22.90 -11.39
N GLU A 37 -4.32 -21.68 -11.90
CA GLU A 37 -5.18 -21.36 -13.04
C GLU A 37 -4.49 -20.35 -13.97
N SER A 38 -4.91 -20.35 -15.24
CA SER A 38 -4.47 -19.36 -16.22
C SER A 38 -5.63 -18.41 -16.52
N LEU A 39 -5.54 -17.18 -16.03
CA LEU A 39 -6.58 -16.17 -16.20
C LEU A 39 -6.34 -15.36 -17.47
N THR A 40 -7.40 -14.86 -18.10
CA THR A 40 -7.29 -13.86 -19.17
C THR A 40 -6.48 -12.66 -18.68
N ALA A 41 -5.67 -12.07 -19.55
CA ALA A 41 -4.94 -10.86 -19.21
C ALA A 41 -4.87 -9.86 -20.36
N ASN A 42 -4.81 -8.58 -19.99
CA ASN A 42 -4.65 -7.44 -20.91
C ASN A 42 -5.72 -7.36 -22.01
N ASP A 43 -6.95 -7.79 -21.71
CA ASP A 43 -8.09 -7.69 -22.62
C ASP A 43 -8.79 -6.33 -22.44
N PRO A 44 -8.71 -5.42 -23.42
CA PRO A 44 -9.32 -4.10 -23.33
C PRO A 44 -10.86 -4.14 -23.35
N ASP A 45 -11.47 -5.12 -24.01
CA ASP A 45 -12.93 -5.22 -24.08
C ASP A 45 -13.49 -5.68 -22.74
N PHE A 46 -12.82 -6.65 -22.10
CA PHE A 46 -13.13 -7.03 -20.72
C PHE A 46 -12.93 -5.83 -19.77
N LEU A 47 -11.88 -5.03 -19.97
CA LEU A 47 -11.64 -3.85 -19.11
C LEU A 47 -12.75 -2.81 -19.26
N ALA A 48 -13.26 -2.61 -20.48
CA ALA A 48 -14.34 -1.69 -20.77
C ALA A 48 -15.69 -2.12 -20.18
N SER A 49 -15.88 -3.41 -19.88
CA SER A 49 -17.08 -3.94 -19.22
C SER A 49 -16.89 -4.24 -17.72
N SER A 50 -15.71 -3.97 -17.17
CA SER A 50 -15.38 -4.30 -15.77
C SER A 50 -16.12 -3.41 -14.77
N GLU A 51 -16.62 -4.02 -13.69
CA GLU A 51 -17.35 -3.33 -12.62
C GLU A 51 -16.46 -2.90 -11.44
N LEU A 52 -15.21 -3.36 -11.40
CA LEU A 52 -14.25 -3.04 -10.35
C LEU A 52 -12.82 -3.18 -10.87
N LEU A 53 -11.96 -2.18 -10.60
CA LEU A 53 -10.52 -2.30 -10.81
C LEU A 53 -9.80 -2.38 -9.46
N ILE A 54 -9.12 -3.49 -9.17
CA ILE A 54 -8.28 -3.65 -7.98
C ILE A 54 -6.80 -3.47 -8.37
N VAL A 55 -6.14 -2.49 -7.75
CA VAL A 55 -4.74 -2.15 -8.05
C VAL A 55 -3.83 -2.63 -6.91
N THR A 56 -3.00 -3.64 -7.18
CA THR A 56 -2.07 -4.24 -6.21
C THR A 56 -0.60 -3.96 -6.53
N LEU A 57 -0.32 -2.83 -7.18
CA LEU A 57 1.02 -2.42 -7.60
C LEU A 57 1.82 -1.76 -6.47
N LYS A 58 3.15 -1.69 -6.60
CA LYS A 58 3.97 -0.84 -5.72
C LYS A 58 3.59 0.63 -5.95
N ALA A 59 3.58 1.45 -4.89
CA ALA A 59 3.06 2.83 -4.93
C ALA A 59 3.56 3.67 -6.13
N TRP A 60 4.85 3.61 -6.43
CA TRP A 60 5.49 4.36 -7.53
C TRP A 60 5.05 3.92 -8.95
N GLN A 61 4.37 2.78 -9.07
CA GLN A 61 3.82 2.28 -10.34
C GLN A 61 2.35 2.64 -10.52
N VAL A 62 1.64 2.98 -9.44
CA VAL A 62 0.19 3.09 -9.40
C VAL A 62 -0.31 4.18 -10.35
N SER A 63 0.21 5.40 -10.24
CA SER A 63 -0.36 6.53 -10.98
C SER A 63 -0.25 6.38 -12.49
N ASN A 64 0.91 5.94 -12.98
CA ASN A 64 1.11 5.70 -14.41
C ASN A 64 0.20 4.56 -14.93
N ALA A 65 0.10 3.45 -14.18
CA ALA A 65 -0.75 2.34 -14.58
C ALA A 65 -2.23 2.73 -14.60
N VAL A 66 -2.73 3.34 -13.52
CA VAL A 66 -4.15 3.70 -13.40
C VAL A 66 -4.54 4.73 -14.47
N LYS A 67 -3.71 5.76 -14.72
CA LYS A 67 -3.99 6.75 -15.78
C LYS A 67 -4.10 6.13 -17.16
N HIS A 68 -3.31 5.09 -17.44
CA HIS A 68 -3.37 4.36 -18.71
C HIS A 68 -4.69 3.58 -18.86
N LEU A 69 -5.16 2.95 -17.77
CA LEU A 69 -6.38 2.13 -17.78
C LEU A 69 -7.66 2.96 -17.68
N ALA A 70 -7.61 4.12 -17.03
CA ALA A 70 -8.76 4.99 -16.79
C ALA A 70 -9.41 5.50 -18.08
N GLY A 71 -8.71 5.48 -19.22
CA GLY A 71 -9.27 5.85 -20.53
C GLY A 71 -10.14 4.76 -21.17
N ILE A 72 -10.04 3.52 -20.70
CA ILE A 72 -10.80 2.35 -21.20
C ILE A 72 -11.89 1.96 -20.19
N LEU A 73 -11.55 2.04 -18.90
CA LEU A 73 -12.44 1.72 -17.80
C LEU A 73 -13.63 2.71 -17.74
N PRO A 74 -14.88 2.27 -17.53
CA PRO A 74 -16.02 3.18 -17.40
C PRO A 74 -15.82 4.21 -16.29
N ASP A 75 -16.29 5.44 -16.51
CA ASP A 75 -16.17 6.55 -15.54
C ASP A 75 -16.88 6.24 -14.21
N THR A 76 -17.87 5.33 -14.21
CA THR A 76 -18.62 4.90 -13.03
C THR A 76 -17.95 3.78 -12.24
N THR A 77 -16.96 3.10 -12.82
CA THR A 77 -16.36 1.91 -12.23
C THR A 77 -15.38 2.29 -11.11
N PRO A 78 -15.59 1.83 -9.87
CA PRO A 78 -14.69 2.12 -8.76
C PRO A 78 -13.30 1.48 -8.96
N ILE A 79 -12.28 2.19 -8.48
CA ILE A 79 -10.89 1.74 -8.44
C ILE A 79 -10.45 1.61 -6.97
N VAL A 80 -10.11 0.39 -6.56
CA VAL A 80 -9.60 0.10 -5.22
C VAL A 80 -8.07 0.04 -5.25
N LEU A 81 -7.42 0.99 -4.59
CA LEU A 81 -5.97 1.07 -4.48
C LEU A 81 -5.49 0.28 -3.26
N VAL A 82 -4.87 -0.88 -3.49
CA VAL A 82 -4.29 -1.74 -2.44
C VAL A 82 -2.77 -1.63 -2.51
N HIS A 83 -2.20 -0.63 -1.84
CA HIS A 83 -0.75 -0.48 -1.75
C HIS A 83 -0.33 0.17 -0.42
N ASN A 84 0.94 0.02 -0.07
CA ASN A 84 1.53 0.74 1.06
C ASN A 84 1.88 2.18 0.64
N GLY A 85 1.92 3.09 1.62
CA GLY A 85 2.29 4.49 1.40
C GLY A 85 1.10 5.41 1.10
N MET A 86 1.41 6.68 0.84
CA MET A 86 0.47 7.76 0.49
C MET A 86 0.98 8.53 -0.73
N GLY A 87 0.18 9.47 -1.26
CA GLY A 87 0.56 10.34 -2.39
C GLY A 87 -0.10 9.97 -3.72
N THR A 88 -0.57 8.73 -3.88
CA THR A 88 -1.15 8.25 -5.13
C THR A 88 -2.50 8.90 -5.45
N VAL A 89 -3.27 9.30 -4.43
CA VAL A 89 -4.55 10.01 -4.62
C VAL A 89 -4.31 11.38 -5.25
N GLU A 90 -3.29 12.10 -4.79
CA GLU A 90 -2.89 13.41 -5.30
C GLU A 90 -2.46 13.31 -6.77
N GLU A 91 -1.70 12.27 -7.10
CA GLU A 91 -1.26 11.99 -8.46
C GLU A 91 -2.42 11.60 -9.40
N LEU A 92 -3.52 11.09 -8.84
CA LEU A 92 -4.71 10.60 -9.55
C LEU A 92 -5.90 11.58 -9.56
N ARG A 93 -5.71 12.84 -9.15
CA ARG A 93 -6.78 13.86 -9.12
C ARG A 93 -7.54 14.05 -10.45
N GLY A 94 -6.91 13.73 -11.58
CA GLY A 94 -7.53 13.82 -12.91
C GLY A 94 -8.35 12.59 -13.33
N VAL A 95 -8.34 11.52 -12.54
CA VAL A 95 -9.14 10.31 -12.79
C VAL A 95 -10.59 10.58 -12.35
N LYS A 96 -11.54 10.24 -13.23
CA LYS A 96 -12.97 10.49 -13.01
C LYS A 96 -13.62 9.44 -12.13
N GLN A 97 -13.12 8.21 -12.21
CA GLN A 97 -13.60 7.06 -11.47
C GLN A 97 -13.53 7.29 -9.95
N PRO A 98 -14.49 6.72 -9.20
CA PRO A 98 -14.41 6.68 -7.74
C PRO A 98 -13.15 5.96 -7.28
N LEU A 99 -12.30 6.63 -6.52
CA LEU A 99 -11.11 6.05 -5.90
C LEU A 99 -11.40 5.63 -4.46
N LEU A 100 -11.16 4.36 -4.16
CA LEU A 100 -11.19 3.78 -2.83
C LEU A 100 -9.77 3.39 -2.42
N LEU A 101 -9.47 3.52 -1.14
CA LEU A 101 -8.18 3.14 -0.56
C LEU A 101 -8.36 1.87 0.25
N ALA A 102 -7.39 0.97 0.14
CA ALA A 102 -7.36 -0.26 0.88
C ALA A 102 -5.97 -0.47 1.52
N SER A 103 -5.96 -0.69 2.83
CA SER A 103 -4.76 -1.04 3.59
C SER A 103 -4.94 -2.41 4.21
N THR A 104 -4.11 -3.36 3.80
CA THR A 104 -4.18 -4.75 4.27
C THR A 104 -2.99 -5.13 5.15
N THR A 105 -3.23 -6.04 6.10
CA THR A 105 -2.20 -6.79 6.85
C THR A 105 -2.03 -8.22 6.36
N GLN A 106 -2.75 -8.61 5.30
CA GLN A 106 -2.54 -9.89 4.61
C GLN A 106 -1.07 -10.02 4.18
N ALA A 107 -0.46 -11.17 4.45
CA ALA A 107 0.95 -11.41 4.16
C ALA A 107 1.07 -12.41 3.00
N ALA A 108 1.65 -11.96 1.89
CA ALA A 108 1.97 -12.82 0.75
C ALA A 108 3.42 -12.61 0.31
N ARG A 109 4.09 -13.70 -0.07
CA ARG A 109 5.45 -13.69 -0.61
C ARG A 109 5.46 -14.31 -1.99
N ARG A 110 6.24 -13.74 -2.90
CA ARG A 110 6.54 -14.36 -4.19
C ARG A 110 7.83 -15.18 -4.10
N ASP A 111 7.77 -16.43 -4.53
CA ASP A 111 8.90 -17.35 -4.63
C ASP A 111 8.97 -17.90 -6.07
N GLY A 112 9.81 -17.26 -6.89
CA GLY A 112 9.82 -17.47 -8.35
C GLY A 112 8.47 -17.13 -8.99
N ASN A 113 7.78 -18.15 -9.49
CA ASN A 113 6.45 -18.05 -10.11
C ASN A 113 5.31 -18.48 -9.18
N VAL A 114 5.62 -18.83 -7.94
CA VAL A 114 4.63 -19.22 -6.93
C VAL A 114 4.38 -18.03 -6.01
N ILE A 115 3.13 -17.79 -5.69
CA ILE A 115 2.71 -16.87 -4.63
C ILE A 115 2.37 -17.73 -3.41
N ILE A 116 2.96 -17.42 -2.26
CA ILE A 116 2.70 -18.11 -1.00
C ILE A 116 1.93 -17.14 -0.13
N HIS A 117 0.72 -17.52 0.25
CA HIS A 117 -0.08 -16.84 1.26
C HIS A 117 0.48 -17.22 2.63
N VAL A 118 1.21 -16.29 3.25
CA VAL A 118 1.98 -16.53 4.47
C VAL A 118 1.10 -16.45 5.70
N ALA A 119 0.23 -15.45 5.78
CA ALA A 119 -0.65 -15.26 6.92
C ALA A 119 -1.89 -14.45 6.55
N GLN A 120 -3.01 -14.84 7.16
CA GLN A 120 -4.27 -14.10 7.12
C GLN A 120 -4.10 -12.73 7.78
N GLY A 121 -4.90 -11.78 7.34
CA GLY A 121 -4.94 -10.43 7.90
C GLY A 121 -6.25 -9.73 7.61
N THR A 122 -6.30 -8.46 7.97
CA THR A 122 -7.48 -7.62 7.78
C THR A 122 -7.19 -6.58 6.72
N THR A 123 -8.17 -6.36 5.84
CA THR A 123 -8.15 -5.29 4.85
C THR A 123 -9.10 -4.18 5.29
N HIS A 124 -8.55 -3.02 5.60
CA HIS A 124 -9.34 -1.82 5.83
C HIS A 124 -9.57 -1.12 4.49
N ILE A 125 -10.82 -0.82 4.17
CA ILE A 125 -11.22 -0.15 2.92
C ILE A 125 -12.07 1.08 3.22
N GLY A 126 -11.95 2.11 2.40
CA GLY A 126 -12.85 3.25 2.44
C GLY A 126 -12.60 4.23 1.31
N PRO A 127 -13.40 5.31 1.24
CA PRO A 127 -13.35 6.21 0.10
C PRO A 127 -12.18 7.20 0.25
N ALA A 128 -11.47 7.48 -0.85
CA ALA A 128 -10.34 8.43 -0.84
C ALA A 128 -10.79 9.87 -0.54
N LYS A 129 -12.03 10.20 -0.91
CA LYS A 129 -12.72 11.47 -0.66
C LYS A 129 -14.24 11.21 -0.63
N SER A 130 -15.04 12.21 -0.36
CA SER A 130 -16.50 12.08 -0.48
C SER A 130 -16.91 11.91 -1.95
N TYR A 131 -17.78 10.92 -2.21
CA TYR A 131 -18.43 10.67 -3.49
C TYR A 131 -19.95 10.66 -3.27
N GLU A 132 -20.72 10.90 -4.33
CA GLU A 132 -22.20 10.83 -4.27
C GLU A 132 -22.71 9.38 -4.14
N GLY A 133 -21.99 8.42 -4.72
CA GLY A 133 -22.31 7.00 -4.64
C GLY A 133 -21.89 6.36 -3.33
N ASP A 134 -22.68 5.40 -2.84
CA ASP A 134 -22.30 4.52 -1.75
C ASP A 134 -21.51 3.32 -2.30
N TYR A 135 -20.27 3.18 -1.85
CA TYR A 135 -19.36 2.10 -2.22
C TYR A 135 -19.07 1.13 -1.07
N SER A 136 -19.78 1.28 0.05
CA SER A 136 -19.58 0.43 1.24
C SER A 136 -19.91 -1.05 0.98
N TYR A 137 -20.81 -1.34 0.02
CA TYR A 137 -21.12 -2.69 -0.44
C TYR A 137 -19.88 -3.47 -0.91
N LEU A 138 -18.84 -2.79 -1.40
CA LEU A 138 -17.59 -3.45 -1.80
C LEU A 138 -16.86 -4.09 -0.62
N ALA A 139 -17.08 -3.63 0.61
CA ALA A 139 -16.54 -4.32 1.77
C ALA A 139 -17.19 -5.70 1.95
N GLU A 140 -18.49 -5.84 1.69
CA GLU A 140 -19.21 -7.12 1.76
C GLU A 140 -18.76 -8.08 0.64
N VAL A 141 -18.62 -7.56 -0.58
CA VAL A 141 -18.09 -8.33 -1.72
C VAL A 141 -16.66 -8.80 -1.42
N LEU A 142 -15.80 -7.93 -0.89
CA LEU A 142 -14.43 -8.31 -0.57
C LEU A 142 -14.36 -9.22 0.68
N GLN A 143 -15.31 -9.13 1.61
CA GLN A 143 -15.41 -10.02 2.77
C GLN A 143 -15.65 -11.47 2.36
N SER A 144 -16.47 -11.73 1.32
CA SER A 144 -16.67 -13.10 0.82
C SER A 144 -15.43 -13.63 0.08
N VAL A 145 -14.63 -12.74 -0.49
CA VAL A 145 -13.42 -13.08 -1.26
C VAL A 145 -12.20 -13.32 -0.36
N LEU A 146 -11.79 -12.31 0.41
CA LEU A 146 -10.56 -12.35 1.21
C LEU A 146 -10.81 -11.74 2.60
N PRO A 147 -11.49 -12.50 3.49
CA PRO A 147 -11.74 -12.06 4.85
C PRO A 147 -10.43 -11.91 5.65
N ASP A 148 -10.33 -10.99 6.60
CA ASP A 148 -11.37 -10.04 7.04
C ASP A 148 -11.29 -8.70 6.33
N VAL A 149 -12.44 -8.03 6.16
CA VAL A 149 -12.58 -6.71 5.53
C VAL A 149 -13.39 -5.78 6.43
N ALA A 150 -12.89 -4.55 6.62
CA ALA A 150 -13.58 -3.54 7.42
C ALA A 150 -13.70 -2.22 6.66
N TRP A 151 -14.93 -1.73 6.52
CA TRP A 151 -15.22 -0.43 5.91
C TRP A 151 -14.98 0.72 6.89
N HIS A 152 -14.40 1.81 6.38
CA HIS A 152 -14.17 3.06 7.10
C HIS A 152 -14.67 4.24 6.28
N ASN A 153 -15.64 5.00 6.80
CA ASN A 153 -16.04 6.27 6.18
C ASN A 153 -14.89 7.28 6.13
N ASN A 154 -13.96 7.18 7.09
CA ASN A 154 -12.70 7.91 7.09
C ASN A 154 -11.52 6.93 7.19
N ILE A 155 -11.10 6.41 6.04
CA ILE A 155 -9.98 5.47 5.93
C ILE A 155 -8.62 6.14 6.20
N HIS A 156 -8.51 7.47 6.07
CA HIS A 156 -7.25 8.21 6.19
C HIS A 156 -6.58 7.98 7.54
N SER A 157 -7.35 7.94 8.64
CA SER A 157 -6.81 7.64 9.97
C SER A 157 -6.13 6.27 10.05
N ALA A 158 -6.71 5.25 9.39
CA ALA A 158 -6.13 3.90 9.37
C ALA A 158 -4.84 3.85 8.53
N ILE A 159 -4.83 4.53 7.38
CA ILE A 159 -3.65 4.60 6.50
C ILE A 159 -2.52 5.39 7.19
N TRP A 160 -2.84 6.53 7.82
CA TRP A 160 -1.87 7.34 8.57
C TRP A 160 -1.24 6.57 9.72
N ARG A 161 -2.05 5.82 10.49
CA ARG A 161 -1.53 4.98 11.56
C ARG A 161 -0.53 3.93 11.05
N LYS A 162 -0.84 3.25 9.94
CA LYS A 162 0.07 2.29 9.32
C LYS A 162 1.31 2.97 8.75
N LEU A 163 1.16 4.12 8.10
CA LEU A 163 2.27 4.90 7.56
C LEU A 163 3.22 5.34 8.67
N ALA A 164 2.69 5.85 9.78
CA ALA A 164 3.49 6.34 10.90
C ALA A 164 4.40 5.25 11.48
N VAL A 165 3.83 4.05 11.71
CA VAL A 165 4.61 2.87 12.12
C VAL A 165 5.67 2.51 11.08
N ASN A 166 5.29 2.49 9.80
CA ASN A 166 6.22 2.18 8.71
C ASN A 166 7.35 3.20 8.57
N CYS A 167 7.13 4.48 8.90
CA CYS A 167 8.15 5.52 8.89
C CYS A 167 9.20 5.34 10.00
N VAL A 168 8.82 4.68 11.10
CA VAL A 168 9.74 4.42 12.22
C VAL A 168 10.44 3.08 12.04
N ILE A 169 9.67 1.99 11.92
CA ILE A 169 10.21 0.62 12.00
C ILE A 169 10.99 0.27 10.73
N ASN A 170 10.45 0.55 9.54
CA ASN A 170 11.04 0.02 8.31
C ASN A 170 12.42 0.63 7.99
N PRO A 171 12.64 1.96 8.07
CA PRO A 171 13.95 2.53 7.82
C PRO A 171 14.98 2.12 8.87
N LEU A 172 14.59 2.07 10.16
CA LEU A 172 15.52 1.69 11.23
C LEU A 172 15.95 0.22 11.10
N THR A 173 15.02 -0.70 10.89
CA THR A 173 15.36 -2.13 10.67
C THR A 173 16.20 -2.33 9.41
N ALA A 174 15.91 -1.61 8.32
CA ALA A 174 16.73 -1.66 7.10
C ALA A 174 18.15 -1.12 7.33
N LEU A 175 18.30 -0.02 8.07
CA LEU A 175 19.58 0.62 8.36
C LEU A 175 20.43 -0.21 9.32
N LYS A 176 19.83 -0.75 10.39
CA LYS A 176 20.51 -1.53 11.43
C LYS A 176 20.64 -3.02 11.06
N GLY A 177 19.90 -3.48 10.05
CA GLY A 177 19.93 -4.86 9.58
C GLY A 177 19.25 -5.87 10.52
N CYS A 178 18.34 -5.40 11.39
CA CYS A 178 17.81 -6.14 12.53
C CYS A 178 16.32 -6.48 12.42
N LYS A 179 15.82 -7.38 13.27
CA LYS A 179 14.37 -7.67 13.38
C LYS A 179 13.65 -6.49 14.02
N ASN A 180 12.31 -6.45 13.91
CA ASN A 180 11.53 -5.39 14.53
C ASN A 180 11.77 -5.29 16.04
N GLY A 181 11.84 -6.42 16.74
CA GLY A 181 12.02 -6.48 18.20
C GLY A 181 13.36 -5.95 18.71
N ASP A 182 14.37 -5.89 17.84
CA ASP A 182 15.70 -5.36 18.16
C ASP A 182 15.66 -3.82 18.27
N LEU A 183 14.60 -3.17 17.78
CA LEU A 183 14.39 -1.72 17.92
C LEU A 183 14.23 -1.25 19.38
N ARG A 184 14.02 -2.18 20.32
CA ARG A 184 14.02 -1.91 21.77
C ARG A 184 15.35 -1.36 22.27
N ASP A 185 16.45 -1.61 21.56
CA ASP A 185 17.77 -1.08 21.90
C ASP A 185 18.02 0.33 21.29
N TYR A 186 17.07 0.84 20.50
CA TYR A 186 17.18 2.11 19.75
C TYR A 186 16.06 3.09 20.13
N THR A 187 15.69 3.13 21.42
CA THR A 187 14.56 3.92 21.93
C THR A 187 14.67 5.42 21.62
N GLN A 188 15.89 5.97 21.63
CA GLN A 188 16.12 7.39 21.33
C GLN A 188 15.80 7.71 19.86
N GLU A 189 16.25 6.89 18.91
CA GLU A 189 15.93 7.06 17.50
C GLU A 189 14.43 6.86 17.24
N VAL A 190 13.83 5.83 17.83
CA VAL A 190 12.37 5.56 17.71
C VAL A 190 11.57 6.76 18.20
N ALA A 191 11.87 7.28 19.40
CA ALA A 191 11.18 8.43 19.97
C ALA A 191 11.41 9.72 19.17
N ALA A 192 12.61 9.93 18.63
CA ALA A 192 12.91 11.09 17.78
C ALA A 192 12.04 11.09 16.51
N ILE A 193 11.98 9.95 15.81
CA ILE A 193 11.17 9.83 14.58
C ILE A 193 9.67 9.94 14.92
N CYS A 194 9.20 9.33 16.02
CA CYS A 194 7.81 9.46 16.44
C CYS A 194 7.41 10.92 16.68
N ARG A 195 8.28 11.75 17.27
CA ARG A 195 8.01 13.19 17.44
C ARG A 195 7.85 13.91 16.11
N GLU A 196 8.73 13.65 15.14
CA GLU A 196 8.64 14.25 13.81
C GLU A 196 7.37 13.81 13.08
N VAL A 197 7.08 12.50 13.08
CA VAL A 197 5.90 11.94 12.42
C VAL A 197 4.61 12.47 13.05
N ALA A 198 4.52 12.52 14.38
CA ALA A 198 3.35 13.08 15.07
C ALA A 198 3.13 14.56 14.73
N ALA A 199 4.20 15.36 14.63
CA ALA A 199 4.11 16.76 14.22
C ALA A 199 3.58 16.93 12.79
N VAL A 200 3.89 16.00 11.89
CA VAL A 200 3.32 16.02 10.54
C VAL A 200 1.86 15.55 10.54
N MET A 201 1.54 14.46 11.26
CA MET A 201 0.16 13.97 11.38
C MET A 201 -0.80 15.07 11.87
N GLU A 202 -0.41 15.84 12.88
CA GLU A 202 -1.24 16.93 13.40
C GLU A 202 -1.47 18.03 12.35
N ARG A 203 -0.44 18.35 11.55
CA ARG A 203 -0.56 19.35 10.46
C ARG A 203 -1.48 18.88 9.33
N GLU A 204 -1.56 17.57 9.12
CA GLU A 204 -2.45 16.93 8.14
C GLU A 204 -3.86 16.67 8.72
N GLY A 205 -4.15 17.17 9.93
CA GLY A 205 -5.46 17.06 10.57
C GLY A 205 -5.73 15.71 11.23
N ILE A 206 -4.70 14.90 11.45
CA ILE A 206 -4.79 13.61 12.14
C ILE A 206 -4.35 13.79 13.59
N HIS A 207 -5.33 13.88 14.49
CA HIS A 207 -5.07 14.11 15.91
C HIS A 207 -4.27 12.98 16.54
N THR A 208 -3.05 13.29 17.00
CA THR A 208 -2.19 12.37 17.76
C THR A 208 -1.20 13.14 18.61
N SER A 209 -0.62 12.49 19.62
CA SER A 209 0.54 13.04 20.34
C SER A 209 1.79 12.18 20.06
N ALA A 210 2.97 12.75 20.30
CA ALA A 210 4.22 12.00 20.16
C ALA A 210 4.27 10.80 21.11
N GLU A 211 3.74 10.95 22.32
CA GLU A 211 3.67 9.90 23.34
C GLU A 211 2.71 8.79 22.93
N ASN A 212 1.53 9.14 22.41
CA ASN A 212 0.56 8.17 21.93
C ASN A 212 1.09 7.38 20.72
N LEU A 213 1.76 8.08 19.78
CA LEU A 213 2.38 7.42 18.63
C LEU A 213 3.54 6.52 19.08
N LEU A 214 4.40 6.99 19.99
CA LEU A 214 5.50 6.21 20.52
C LEU A 214 5.01 4.93 21.21
N PHE A 215 4.03 5.05 22.11
CA PHE A 215 3.42 3.91 22.78
C PHE A 215 2.87 2.90 21.77
N TYR A 216 2.16 3.37 20.74
CA TYR A 216 1.63 2.49 19.71
C TYR A 216 2.74 1.81 18.89
N VAL A 217 3.80 2.53 18.52
CA VAL A 217 4.94 1.97 17.79
C VAL A 217 5.67 0.92 18.62
N GLU A 218 5.85 1.15 19.93
CA GLU A 218 6.44 0.18 20.87
C GLU A 218 5.61 -1.10 20.95
N GLN A 219 4.27 -0.99 21.01
CA GLN A 219 3.38 -2.16 20.95
C GLN A 219 3.52 -2.94 19.65
N VAL A 220 3.69 -2.27 18.51
CA VAL A 220 3.93 -2.93 17.23
C VAL A 220 5.30 -3.60 17.21
N ILE A 221 6.34 -2.96 17.74
CA ILE A 221 7.68 -3.55 17.88
C ILE A 221 7.61 -4.84 18.69
N GLU A 222 6.87 -4.84 19.81
CA GLU A 222 6.71 -6.01 20.67
C GLU A 222 5.89 -7.13 20.00
N SER A 223 4.70 -6.82 19.49
CA SER A 223 3.82 -7.82 18.86
C SER A 223 4.37 -8.39 17.54
N THR A 224 5.32 -7.71 16.91
CA THR A 224 5.97 -8.16 15.68
C THR A 224 7.46 -8.44 15.87
N ALA A 225 7.91 -8.69 17.10
CA ALA A 225 9.33 -8.73 17.45
C ALA A 225 10.19 -9.64 16.56
N GLU A 226 9.67 -10.83 16.20
CA GLU A 226 10.38 -11.80 15.36
C GLU A 226 10.35 -11.50 13.86
N ASN A 227 9.53 -10.54 13.44
CA ASN A 227 9.32 -10.25 12.03
C ASN A 227 10.50 -9.46 11.44
N ILE A 228 10.80 -9.76 10.17
CA ILE A 228 11.68 -8.95 9.33
C ILE A 228 10.81 -7.97 8.56
N SER A 229 11.09 -6.68 8.68
CA SER A 229 10.35 -5.64 7.97
C SER A 229 10.47 -5.79 6.44
N SER A 230 9.42 -5.38 5.73
CA SER A 230 9.38 -5.46 4.26
C SER A 230 10.55 -4.74 3.58
N MET A 231 10.97 -3.60 4.12
CA MET A 231 12.10 -2.84 3.58
C MET A 231 13.44 -3.55 3.80
N LEU A 232 13.64 -4.18 4.95
CA LEU A 232 14.84 -4.98 5.19
C LEU A 232 14.89 -6.20 4.26
N GLN A 233 13.75 -6.84 3.99
CA GLN A 233 13.65 -7.90 2.97
C GLN A 233 14.05 -7.39 1.58
N ASP A 234 13.52 -6.23 1.17
CA ASP A 234 13.83 -5.61 -0.13
C ASP A 234 15.33 -5.25 -0.25
N VAL A 235 15.95 -4.71 0.81
CA VAL A 235 17.40 -4.41 0.85
C VAL A 235 18.25 -5.67 0.74
N ARG A 236 17.89 -6.74 1.49
CA ARG A 236 18.59 -8.02 1.45
C ARG A 236 18.47 -8.70 0.08
N ALA A 237 17.31 -8.62 -0.56
CA ALA A 237 17.07 -9.21 -1.88
C ALA A 237 17.77 -8.42 -3.01
N SER A 238 17.88 -7.10 -2.87
CA SER A 238 18.44 -6.23 -3.92
C SER A 238 19.96 -6.11 -3.85
N GLY A 239 20.62 -6.56 -2.77
CA GLY A 239 22.06 -6.38 -2.56
C GLY A 239 22.52 -4.90 -2.49
N ILE A 240 21.58 -3.96 -2.41
CA ILE A 240 21.82 -2.52 -2.51
C ILE A 240 21.30 -1.87 -1.22
N GLN A 241 22.20 -1.25 -0.46
CA GLN A 241 21.87 -0.20 0.53
C GLN A 241 21.30 1.00 -0.22
N ARG A 242 20.02 0.95 -0.60
CA ARG A 242 19.31 2.11 -1.15
C ARG A 242 18.50 2.75 -0.04
N SER A 243 18.76 4.04 0.16
CA SER A 243 18.01 4.99 0.99
C SER A 243 16.59 5.24 0.47
N THR A 244 15.86 4.20 0.07
CA THR A 244 14.51 4.30 -0.47
C THR A 244 13.47 4.15 0.63
N THR A 245 13.57 5.05 1.59
CA THR A 245 12.45 5.83 2.12
C THR A 245 13.03 7.18 2.49
N SER A 246 13.29 8.01 1.48
CA SER A 246 12.95 9.41 1.73
C SER A 246 11.47 9.39 2.07
N PRO A 247 11.05 9.88 3.24
CA PRO A 247 9.66 10.24 3.41
C PRO A 247 9.32 11.09 2.20
N VAL A 248 8.24 10.80 1.50
CA VAL A 248 7.63 11.81 0.63
C VAL A 248 7.02 12.84 1.59
N PHE A 249 7.89 13.61 2.24
CA PHE A 249 7.63 14.92 2.80
C PHE A 249 8.54 15.85 2.03
N CYS A 250 8.21 16.09 0.77
CA CYS A 250 8.81 17.17 0.02
C CYS A 250 7.71 18.02 -0.61
N SER A 251 7.52 19.19 0.00
CA SER A 251 7.01 20.42 -0.62
C SER A 251 5.50 20.56 -0.88
N THR A 252 4.71 20.75 0.19
CA THR A 252 3.54 21.66 0.17
C THR A 252 3.49 22.53 1.44
N ALA A 253 4.63 23.13 1.81
CA ALA A 253 4.61 24.29 2.71
C ALA A 253 4.86 25.56 1.88
N PRO A 254 3.97 26.57 1.89
CA PRO A 254 4.29 27.86 1.29
C PRO A 254 5.52 28.44 2.02
N ALA A 255 6.54 28.82 1.24
CA ALA A 255 7.81 29.32 1.76
C ALA A 255 7.61 30.58 2.63
N PRO A 256 8.19 30.65 3.84
CA PRO A 256 8.51 31.91 4.45
C PRO A 256 9.80 32.47 3.81
N THR A 257 9.66 33.66 3.24
CA THR A 257 10.67 34.68 2.91
C THR A 257 12.17 34.34 3.11
N ALA A 258 12.89 34.36 1.98
CA ALA A 258 14.27 34.85 1.77
C ALA A 258 15.43 34.31 2.64
N SER A 259 16.33 33.53 2.01
CA SER A 259 17.79 33.63 2.27
C SER A 259 18.60 33.03 1.09
N PRO A 260 19.76 33.60 0.70
CA PRO A 260 20.34 33.41 -0.64
C PRO A 260 21.57 32.50 -0.62
N TYR A 261 21.42 31.18 -0.72
CA TYR A 261 22.52 30.30 -1.11
C TYR A 261 21.99 29.09 -1.89
N ARG A 262 21.85 29.24 -3.22
CA ARG A 262 21.68 28.11 -4.15
C ARG A 262 23.07 27.57 -4.52
N LYS A 263 23.30 26.29 -4.26
CA LYS A 263 24.21 25.46 -5.05
C LYS A 263 23.43 24.25 -5.57
N THR A 264 23.33 24.18 -6.89
CA THR A 264 22.90 23.01 -7.68
C THR A 264 23.78 21.79 -7.40
N PRO A 265 23.22 20.58 -7.56
CA PRO A 265 23.81 19.70 -8.58
C PRO A 265 22.78 18.96 -9.44
N ALA A 266 23.24 18.67 -10.65
CA ALA A 266 22.59 17.88 -11.68
C ALA A 266 22.62 16.39 -11.35
N TYR A 267 21.62 15.64 -11.84
CA TYR A 267 21.68 14.18 -11.93
C TYR A 267 21.46 13.75 -13.37
N LEU A 268 22.46 13.01 -13.89
CA LEU A 268 22.45 12.22 -15.10
C LEU A 268 21.97 10.79 -14.75
N ASN A 269 21.03 10.30 -15.57
CA ASN A 269 20.54 8.92 -15.79
C ASN A 269 20.20 8.03 -14.58
#